data_AF-A0A926UGY8-F1
#
_entry.id   AF-A0A926UGY8-F1
#
_cell.length_a   1.000
_cell.length_b   1.000
_cell.length_c   1.000
_cell.angle_alpha   90.00
_cell.angle_beta   90.00
_cell.angle_gamma   90.00
#
_symmetry.space_group_name_H-M   'P 1'
#
loop_
_entity.id
_entity.type
_entity.pdbx_description
1 polymer ?
#
loop_
_entity_poly.entity_id
_entity_poly.type
_entity_poly.pdbx_seq_one_letter_code
_entity_poly.pdbx_strand_id
1 'polypeptide(L)'
;MPSSLKSLKHAFLRLLLLGLLSTNLGLVWAGASLAQSQSRANSSSAEQLQQQFNQRVAAHNRRIVQAQDELQALLNNPRATDDQIRNKQRELSALRTQREEMATAHLLRLRRLQGSP
;
A
#
# COMPACT_ATOMS: atom_id res chain seq x y z
N MET A 1 28.36 29.03 17.14
CA MET A 1 27.46 27.88 17.40
C MET A 1 26.25 27.94 16.47
N PRO A 2 26.13 27.11 15.42
CA PRO A 2 24.90 27.03 14.63
C PRO A 2 24.42 25.56 14.50
N SER A 3 23.78 25.01 15.54
CA SER A 3 23.32 23.60 15.52
C SER A 3 21.82 23.41 15.78
N SER A 4 21.09 24.46 16.18
CA SER A 4 19.69 24.34 16.62
C SER A 4 18.67 24.35 15.46
N LEU A 5 18.86 25.23 14.47
CA LEU A 5 17.89 25.40 13.36
C LEU A 5 17.84 24.22 12.38
N LYS A 6 18.94 23.48 12.19
CA LYS A 6 18.93 22.25 11.39
C LYS A 6 18.14 21.17 12.13
N SER A 7 18.47 20.89 13.40
CA SER A 7 17.80 19.86 14.21
C SER A 7 16.27 20.00 14.20
N LEU A 8 15.76 21.22 14.36
CA LEU A 8 14.31 21.49 14.40
C LEU A 8 13.60 21.19 13.07
N LYS A 9 14.25 21.48 11.92
CA LYS A 9 13.70 21.15 10.60
C LYS A 9 13.64 19.64 10.37
N HIS A 10 14.63 18.88 10.84
CA HIS A 10 14.64 17.42 10.72
C HIS A 10 13.58 16.79 11.65
N ALA A 11 13.39 17.32 12.85
CA ALA A 11 12.34 16.89 13.77
C ALA A 11 10.93 17.15 13.20
N PHE A 12 10.71 18.31 12.59
CA PHE A 12 9.44 18.65 11.94
C PHE A 12 9.16 17.77 10.72
N LEU A 13 10.17 17.52 9.87
CA LEU A 13 10.05 16.61 8.73
C LEU A 13 9.71 15.19 9.19
N ARG A 14 10.35 14.69 10.26
CA ARG A 14 10.05 13.37 10.84
C ARG A 14 8.61 13.28 11.38
N LEU A 15 8.10 14.33 12.05
CA LEU A 15 6.72 14.40 12.54
C LEU A 15 5.69 14.40 11.40
N LEU A 16 5.96 15.14 10.32
CA LEU A 16 5.09 15.19 9.13
C LEU A 16 5.04 13.82 8.43
N LEU A 17 6.18 13.14 8.36
CA LEU A 17 6.31 11.80 7.78
C LEU A 17 5.68 10.70 8.65
N LEU A 18 5.73 10.85 9.99
CA LEU A 18 4.97 10.03 10.94
C LEU A 18 3.46 10.18 10.74
N GLY A 19 2.98 11.40 10.48
CA GLY A 19 1.57 11.67 10.19
C GLY A 19 1.06 10.94 8.93
N LEU A 20 1.88 10.89 7.86
CA LEU A 20 1.61 10.16 6.61
C LEU A 20 1.69 8.62 6.75
N LEU A 21 2.23 8.11 7.85
CA LEU A 21 2.27 6.67 8.13
C LEU A 21 0.93 6.16 8.70
N SER A 22 0.14 7.04 9.35
CA SER A 22 -1.07 6.67 10.10
C SER A 22 -2.31 6.33 9.25
N THR A 23 -2.31 6.62 7.95
CA THR A 23 -3.54 6.54 7.12
C THR A 23 -3.85 5.17 6.49
N ASN A 24 -3.32 4.04 6.99
CA ASN A 24 -3.49 2.74 6.31
C ASN A 24 -4.13 1.60 7.11
N LEU A 25 -4.72 1.87 8.29
CA LEU A 25 -5.54 0.86 8.96
C LEU A 25 -6.97 0.73 8.39
N GLY A 26 -7.42 1.65 7.53
CA GLY A 26 -8.79 1.65 6.99
C GLY A 26 -9.00 0.99 5.61
N LEU A 27 -7.94 0.75 4.83
CA LEU A 27 -8.08 0.41 3.40
C LEU A 27 -7.98 -1.08 3.06
N VAL A 28 -7.67 -1.94 4.02
CA VAL A 28 -7.71 -3.40 3.83
C VAL A 28 -9.15 -3.90 3.65
N TRP A 29 -10.15 -3.13 4.10
CA TRP A 29 -11.56 -3.56 4.10
C TRP A 29 -12.37 -3.16 2.86
N ALA A 30 -12.01 -2.08 2.15
CA ALA A 30 -12.79 -1.60 1.01
C ALA A 30 -12.72 -2.51 -0.22
N GLY A 31 -11.63 -3.28 -0.38
CA GLY A 31 -11.49 -4.24 -1.47
C GLY A 31 -12.29 -5.53 -1.28
N ALA A 32 -12.54 -5.93 -0.02
CA ALA A 32 -13.29 -7.14 0.29
C ALA A 32 -14.80 -6.97 0.07
N SER A 33 -15.34 -5.79 0.38
CA SER A 33 -16.78 -5.50 0.28
C SER A 33 -17.27 -5.21 -1.14
N LEU A 34 -16.41 -4.66 -2.02
CA LEU A 34 -16.75 -4.43 -3.43
C LEU A 34 -16.75 -5.70 -4.29
N ALA A 35 -15.92 -6.70 -3.94
CA ALA A 35 -15.86 -7.97 -4.68
C ALA A 35 -17.02 -8.91 -4.30
N GLN A 36 -17.51 -8.85 -3.06
CA GLN A 36 -18.56 -9.75 -2.57
C GLN A 36 -19.97 -9.41 -3.09
N SER A 37 -20.17 -8.20 -3.64
CA SER A 37 -21.47 -7.74 -4.14
C SER A 37 -21.69 -7.97 -5.64
N GLN A 38 -20.68 -8.39 -6.41
CA GLN A 38 -20.77 -8.52 -7.88
C GLN A 38 -20.75 -9.96 -8.42
N SER A 39 -20.55 -10.99 -7.59
CA SER A 39 -20.42 -12.39 -8.01
C SER A 39 -21.73 -13.18 -8.01
N ARG A 40 -22.81 -12.63 -8.60
CA ARG A 40 -24.06 -13.40 -8.84
C ARG A 40 -24.23 -13.92 -10.27
N ALA A 41 -23.25 -13.76 -11.15
CA ALA A 41 -23.31 -14.31 -12.50
C ALA A 41 -21.95 -14.92 -12.91
N ASN A 42 -21.95 -16.21 -13.24
CA ASN A 42 -20.86 -17.03 -13.82
C ASN A 42 -19.84 -17.59 -12.80
N SER A 43 -20.29 -18.59 -12.05
CA SER A 43 -19.80 -19.04 -10.74
C SER A 43 -18.69 -20.12 -10.72
N SER A 44 -17.68 -20.04 -11.59
CA SER A 44 -16.45 -20.84 -11.40
C SER A 44 -15.20 -20.11 -11.86
N SER A 45 -15.18 -19.58 -13.08
CA SER A 45 -14.05 -18.81 -13.62
C SER A 45 -13.83 -17.49 -12.89
N ALA A 46 -14.91 -16.78 -12.52
CA ALA A 46 -14.82 -15.54 -11.76
C ALA A 46 -14.32 -15.78 -10.32
N GLU A 47 -14.74 -16.88 -9.71
CA GLU A 47 -14.30 -17.26 -8.35
C GLU A 47 -12.82 -17.64 -8.32
N GLN A 48 -12.34 -18.41 -9.30
CA GLN A 48 -10.93 -18.75 -9.43
C GLN A 48 -10.06 -17.49 -9.61
N LEU A 49 -10.49 -16.54 -10.46
CA LEU A 49 -9.79 -15.26 -10.62
C LEU A 49 -9.79 -14.43 -9.33
N GLN A 50 -10.90 -14.42 -8.59
CA GLN A 50 -10.98 -13.74 -7.31
C GLN A 50 -10.02 -14.36 -6.28
N GLN A 51 -9.92 -15.69 -6.21
CA GLN A 51 -8.99 -16.37 -5.32
C GLN A 51 -7.53 -16.06 -5.67
N GLN A 52 -7.16 -16.12 -6.96
CA GLN A 52 -5.82 -15.77 -7.43
C GLN A 52 -5.48 -14.31 -7.12
N PHE A 53 -6.43 -13.39 -7.33
CA PHE A 53 -6.26 -11.99 -6.98
C PHE A 53 -6.02 -11.81 -5.48
N ASN A 54 -6.84 -12.44 -4.64
CA ASN A 54 -6.71 -12.36 -3.18
C ASN A 54 -5.34 -12.86 -2.71
N GLN A 55 -4.85 -13.99 -3.24
CA GLN A 55 -3.53 -14.52 -2.88
C GLN A 55 -2.41 -13.55 -3.26
N ARG A 56 -2.46 -12.98 -4.47
CA ARG A 56 -1.46 -12.01 -4.94
C ARG A 56 -1.49 -10.72 -4.12
N VAL A 57 -2.66 -10.18 -3.84
CA VAL A 57 -2.80 -8.96 -3.02
C VAL A 57 -2.37 -9.21 -1.58
N ALA A 58 -2.67 -10.38 -1.00
CA ALA A 58 -2.22 -10.73 0.34
C ALA A 58 -0.69 -10.82 0.44
N ALA A 59 -0.02 -11.43 -0.55
CA ALA A 59 1.44 -11.42 -0.62
C ALA A 59 2.01 -10.00 -0.79
N HIS A 60 1.37 -9.16 -1.60
CA HIS A 60 1.78 -7.78 -1.83
C HIS A 60 1.58 -6.89 -0.60
N ASN A 61 0.47 -7.05 0.11
CA ASN A 61 0.18 -6.33 1.34
C ASN A 61 1.20 -6.66 2.44
N ARG A 62 1.69 -7.90 2.52
CA ARG A 62 2.79 -8.25 3.45
C ARG A 62 4.06 -7.44 3.16
N ARG A 63 4.38 -7.20 1.88
CA ARG A 63 5.53 -6.34 1.50
C ARG A 63 5.30 -4.88 1.88
N ILE A 64 4.07 -4.38 1.71
CA ILE A 64 3.70 -3.03 2.15
C ILE A 64 3.90 -2.87 3.66
N VAL A 65 3.38 -3.82 4.46
CA VAL A 65 3.53 -3.81 5.92
C VAL A 65 5.01 -3.85 6.31
N GLN A 66 5.79 -4.75 5.72
CA GLN A 66 7.23 -4.82 5.98
C GLN A 66 7.94 -3.48 5.67
N ALA A 67 7.65 -2.87 4.52
CA ALA A 67 8.23 -1.57 4.16
C ALA A 67 7.78 -0.43 5.09
N GLN A 68 6.56 -0.50 5.65
CA GLN A 68 6.09 0.43 6.68
C GLN A 68 6.85 0.26 7.99
N ASP A 69 7.04 -0.99 8.43
CA ASP A 69 7.78 -1.29 9.67
C ASP A 69 9.24 -0.85 9.55
N GLU A 70 9.87 -1.11 8.40
CA GLU A 70 11.23 -0.64 8.10
C GLU A 70 11.32 0.88 8.07
N LEU A 71 10.33 1.58 7.50
CA LEU A 71 10.27 3.04 7.52
C LEU A 71 10.11 3.57 8.95
N GLN A 72 9.26 2.94 9.76
CA GLN A 72 9.09 3.32 11.16
C GLN A 72 10.39 3.12 11.95
N ALA A 73 11.10 2.01 11.72
CA ALA A 73 12.40 1.76 12.33
C ALA A 73 13.43 2.84 11.92
N LEU A 74 13.45 3.26 10.65
CA LEU A 74 14.31 4.35 10.18
C LEU A 74 13.96 5.69 10.83
N LEU A 75 12.67 6.02 10.95
CA LEU A 75 12.21 7.26 11.59
C LEU A 75 12.57 7.31 13.08
N ASN A 76 12.53 6.17 13.75
CA ASN A 76 12.88 6.03 15.16
C ASN A 76 14.40 5.96 15.39
N ASN A 77 15.22 5.73 14.36
CA ASN A 77 16.66 5.64 14.47
C ASN A 77 17.32 7.04 14.37
N PRO A 78 17.98 7.53 15.44
CA PRO A 78 18.64 8.84 15.42
C PRO A 78 19.76 8.95 14.38
N ARG A 79 20.36 7.82 13.98
CA ARG A 79 21.46 7.76 13.00
C ARG A 79 20.99 7.57 11.56
N ALA A 80 19.70 7.35 11.32
CA ALA A 80 19.19 7.22 9.96
C ALA A 80 19.26 8.56 9.22
N THR A 81 19.75 8.50 7.98
CA THR A 81 19.84 9.68 7.12
C THR A 81 18.50 9.97 6.45
N ASP A 82 18.28 11.23 6.09
CA ASP A 82 17.08 11.65 5.35
C ASP A 82 16.97 10.92 3.99
N ASP A 83 18.09 10.58 3.35
CA ASP A 83 18.08 9.81 2.10
C ASP A 83 17.61 8.37 2.31
N GLN A 84 17.99 7.72 3.41
CA GLN A 84 17.47 6.38 3.75
C GLN A 84 15.95 6.42 3.95
N ILE A 85 15.46 7.42 4.69
CA ILE A 85 14.03 7.62 4.93
C ILE A 85 13.28 7.89 3.61
N ARG A 86 13.79 8.81 2.77
CA ARG A 86 13.20 9.13 1.46
C ARG A 86 13.20 7.92 0.52
N ASN A 87 14.26 7.14 0.50
CA ASN A 87 14.34 5.93 -0.32
C ASN A 87 13.25 4.93 0.09
N LYS A 88 13.12 4.66 1.39
CA LYS A 88 12.10 3.73 1.90
C LYS A 88 10.67 4.26 1.66
N GLN A 89 10.47 5.57 1.74
CA GLN A 89 9.18 6.19 1.38
C GLN A 89 8.83 6.03 -0.09
N ARG A 90 9.80 6.21 -1.00
CA ARG A 90 9.58 5.97 -2.44
C ARG A 90 9.23 4.52 -2.72
N GLU A 91 9.92 3.58 -2.07
CA GLU A 91 9.60 2.16 -2.17
C GLU A 91 8.17 1.86 -1.69
N LEU A 92 7.80 2.38 -0.51
CA LEU A 92 6.46 2.21 0.03
C LEU A 92 5.38 2.82 -0.88
N SER A 93 5.65 3.98 -1.47
CA SER A 93 4.76 4.61 -2.44
C SER A 93 4.60 3.74 -3.69
N ALA A 94 5.69 3.22 -4.24
CA ALA A 94 5.66 2.35 -5.42
C ALA A 94 4.88 1.05 -5.14
N LEU A 95 5.05 0.45 -3.96
CA LEU A 95 4.27 -0.71 -3.56
C LEU A 95 2.78 -0.39 -3.46
N ARG A 96 2.39 0.77 -2.92
CA ARG A 96 0.98 1.18 -2.85
C ARG A 96 0.38 1.41 -4.25
N THR A 97 1.10 2.07 -5.14
CA THR A 97 0.69 2.23 -6.54
C THR A 97 0.51 0.89 -7.24
N GLN A 98 1.46 -0.03 -7.09
CA GLN A 98 1.35 -1.38 -7.67
C GLN A 98 0.12 -2.14 -7.15
N ARG A 99 -0.27 -1.96 -5.89
CA ARG A 99 -1.50 -2.55 -5.34
C ARG A 99 -2.75 -2.03 -6.05
N GLU A 100 -2.79 -0.73 -6.33
CA GLU A 100 -3.90 -0.07 -7.03
C GLU A 100 -3.99 -0.52 -8.49
N GLU A 101 -2.84 -0.67 -9.15
CA GLU A 101 -2.75 -1.25 -10.50
C GLU A 101 -3.26 -2.69 -10.53
N MET A 102 -2.91 -3.52 -9.54
CA MET A 102 -3.42 -4.89 -9.41
C MET A 102 -4.94 -4.91 -9.26
N ALA A 103 -5.50 -4.03 -8.42
CA ALA A 103 -6.94 -3.93 -8.22
C ALA A 103 -7.66 -3.51 -9.51
N THR A 104 -7.12 -2.50 -10.20
CA THR A 104 -7.64 -2.03 -11.50
C THR A 104 -7.60 -3.13 -12.55
N ALA A 105 -6.48 -3.83 -12.66
CA ALA A 105 -6.32 -4.94 -13.60
C ALA A 105 -7.30 -6.09 -13.32
N HIS A 106 -7.59 -6.38 -12.05
CA HIS A 106 -8.58 -7.38 -11.66
C HIS A 106 -10.00 -6.97 -12.05
N LEU A 107 -10.40 -5.74 -11.75
CA LEU A 107 -11.71 -5.21 -12.15
C LEU A 107 -11.91 -5.23 -13.67
N LEU A 108 -10.87 -4.88 -14.44
CA LEU A 108 -10.91 -4.96 -15.91
C LEU A 108 -11.00 -6.41 -16.43
N ARG A 109 -10.49 -7.40 -15.70
CA ARG A 109 -10.65 -8.82 -16.06
C ARG A 109 -12.05 -9.31 -15.74
N LEU A 110 -12.60 -8.96 -14.58
CA LEU A 110 -13.98 -9.28 -14.22
C LEU A 110 -14.99 -8.68 -15.20
N ARG A 111 -14.81 -7.40 -15.58
CA ARG A 111 -15.65 -6.73 -16.58
C ARG A 111 -15.65 -7.48 -17.92
N ARG A 112 -14.49 -7.96 -18.38
CA ARG A 112 -14.37 -8.74 -19.62
C ARG A 112 -15.12 -10.06 -19.56
N LEU A 113 -15.15 -10.73 -18.40
CA LEU A 113 -15.92 -11.95 -18.20
C LEU A 113 -17.43 -11.73 -18.13
N GLN A 114 -17.86 -10.54 -17.71
CA GLN A 114 -19.27 -10.16 -17.62
C GLN A 114 -19.81 -9.58 -18.94
N GLY A 115 -18.96 -9.27 -19.91
CA GLY A 115 -19.33 -8.62 -21.17
C GLY A 115 -18.48 -9.07 -22.34
N SER A 116 -18.82 -10.23 -22.91
CA SER A 116 -18.90 -10.39 -24.37
C SER A 116 -20.34 -10.00 -24.77
N PRO A 117 -20.57 -8.91 -25.52
CA PRO A 117 -21.53 -8.98 -26.61
C PRO A 117 -21.03 -9.95 -27.68
#